data_AF-K1T200-F1
#
_entry.id   AF-K1T200-F1
#
_cell.length_a   1.000
_cell.length_b   1.000
_cell.length_c   1.000
_cell.angle_alpha   90.00
_cell.angle_beta   90.00
_cell.angle_gamma   90.00
#
_symmetry.space_group_name_H-M   'P 1'
#
loop_
_entity.id
_entity.type
_entity.pdbx_description
1 polymer ?
#
loop_
_entity_poly.entity_id
_entity_poly.type
_entity_poly.pdbx_seq_one_letter_code
_entity_poly.pdbx_strand_id
1 'polypeptide(L)'
;NPMEHGEASKLALYGVADYTWNTAAYNAIDNWERGIEALTPEAADAYRTFAIHSCDTETGYRRAESWETRTFRIAEYTQEEYDALLREFLAIEQVPARMEAGCRNEALLGELRPWLTEFGKLGTRGRKTLELIKTYEAGDDGAFWAAYVGNLMTEQERKDYEAHKSGT
;
A
#
# COMPACT_ATOMS: atom_id res chain seq x y z
N ASN A 1 18.09 -14.44 -3.90
CA ASN A 1 17.13 -14.90 -4.91
C ASN A 1 16.03 -13.85 -5.00
N PRO A 2 15.88 -13.13 -6.12
CA PRO A 2 14.82 -12.15 -6.33
C PRO A 2 13.47 -12.82 -6.68
N MET A 3 12.43 -12.00 -6.87
CA MET A 3 11.13 -12.42 -7.42
C MET A 3 11.26 -12.69 -8.93
N GLU A 4 10.23 -13.29 -9.52
CA GLU A 4 10.04 -13.44 -10.96
C GLU A 4 9.90 -12.10 -11.70
N HIS A 5 9.53 -11.04 -10.97
CA HIS A 5 9.46 -9.66 -11.44
C HIS A 5 10.83 -8.97 -11.27
N GLY A 6 11.51 -8.75 -12.39
CA GLY A 6 12.91 -8.34 -12.42
C GLY A 6 13.10 -6.89 -12.01
N GLU A 7 12.23 -5.99 -12.48
CA GLU A 7 12.28 -4.58 -12.13
C GLU A 7 11.86 -4.35 -10.68
N ALA A 8 10.76 -4.97 -10.23
CA ALA A 8 10.30 -4.86 -8.85
C ALA A 8 11.34 -5.40 -7.84
N SER A 9 12.13 -6.40 -8.23
CA SER A 9 13.20 -6.95 -7.40
C SER A 9 14.39 -6.00 -7.21
N LYS A 10 14.53 -4.94 -8.03
CA LYS A 10 15.69 -4.04 -7.94
C LYS A 10 15.75 -3.29 -6.62
N LEU A 11 14.62 -3.05 -5.95
CA LEU A 11 14.63 -2.42 -4.63
C LEU A 11 15.36 -3.28 -3.59
N ALA A 12 15.11 -4.59 -3.60
CA ALA A 12 15.83 -5.53 -2.75
C ALA A 12 17.30 -5.67 -3.18
N LEU A 13 17.59 -5.68 -4.48
CA LEU A 13 18.96 -5.76 -4.99
C LEU A 13 19.79 -4.52 -4.62
N TYR A 14 19.18 -3.33 -4.60
CA TYR A 14 19.80 -2.11 -4.11
C TYR A 14 20.27 -2.29 -2.67
N GLY A 15 19.41 -2.84 -1.80
CA GLY A 15 19.78 -3.15 -0.41
C GLY A 15 20.87 -4.19 -0.25
N VAL A 16 20.86 -5.25 -1.06
CA VAL A 16 21.95 -6.25 -1.05
C VAL A 16 23.29 -5.60 -1.44
N ALA A 17 23.28 -4.71 -2.45
CA ALA A 17 24.48 -4.01 -2.87
C ALA A 17 25.03 -3.09 -1.75
N ASP A 18 24.17 -2.26 -1.13
CA ASP A 18 24.57 -1.36 -0.04
C ASP A 18 25.11 -2.14 1.18
N TYR A 19 24.40 -3.20 1.58
CA TYR A 19 24.79 -4.05 2.71
C TYR A 19 26.12 -4.77 2.50
N THR A 20 26.34 -5.35 1.32
CA THR A 20 27.55 -6.13 1.03
C THR A 20 28.77 -5.25 0.76
N TRP A 21 28.56 -4.00 0.33
CA TRP A 21 29.63 -3.05 0.14
C TRP A 21 30.14 -2.46 1.46
N ASN A 22 29.24 -2.08 2.37
CA ASN A 22 29.63 -1.53 3.68
C ASN A 22 28.66 -1.93 4.78
N THR A 23 28.80 -3.18 5.25
CA THR A 23 27.97 -3.75 6.32
C THR A 23 28.00 -2.93 7.61
N ALA A 24 29.15 -2.31 7.95
CA ALA A 24 29.32 -1.58 9.20
C ALA A 24 28.53 -0.25 9.22
N ALA A 25 28.31 0.36 8.06
CA ALA A 25 27.55 1.62 7.93
C ALA A 25 26.13 1.43 7.41
N TYR A 26 25.71 0.20 7.10
CA TYR A 26 24.41 -0.09 6.53
C TYR A 26 23.27 0.28 7.49
N ASN A 27 22.32 1.08 7.00
CA ASN A 27 21.04 1.36 7.65
C ASN A 27 19.91 0.91 6.72
N ALA A 28 19.08 -0.02 7.18
CA ALA A 28 18.01 -0.61 6.37
C ALA A 28 16.97 0.40 5.90
N ILE A 29 16.61 1.38 6.74
CA ILE A 29 15.60 2.39 6.42
C ILE A 29 16.19 3.40 5.43
N ASP A 30 17.36 3.98 5.73
CA ASP A 30 18.02 4.93 4.82
C ASP A 30 18.32 4.30 3.45
N ASN A 31 18.67 3.02 3.43
CA ASN A 31 18.84 2.25 2.20
C ASN A 31 17.53 2.10 1.42
N TRP A 32 16.43 1.75 2.09
CA TRP A 32 15.14 1.55 1.46
C TRP A 32 14.61 2.85 0.83
N GLU A 33 14.70 3.97 1.55
CA GLU A 33 14.34 5.30 1.03
C GLU A 33 15.16 5.69 -0.20
N ARG A 34 16.50 5.56 -0.13
CA ARG A 34 17.38 5.84 -1.28
C ARG A 34 17.08 4.92 -2.46
N GLY A 35 16.75 3.65 -2.20
CA GLY A 35 16.40 2.69 -3.24
C GLY A 35 15.13 3.06 -3.99
N ILE A 36 14.11 3.59 -3.29
CA ILE A 36 12.88 4.10 -3.90
C ILE A 36 13.18 5.29 -4.82
N GLU A 37 13.91 6.28 -4.32
CA GLU A 37 14.32 7.45 -5.11
C GLU A 37 15.17 7.06 -6.31
N ALA A 38 16.06 6.06 -6.17
CA ALA A 38 16.92 5.59 -7.25
C ALA A 38 16.12 4.89 -8.38
N LEU A 39 15.02 4.22 -8.07
CA LEU A 39 14.24 3.46 -9.05
C LEU A 39 13.19 4.29 -9.77
N THR A 40 12.53 5.20 -9.06
CA THR A 40 11.44 6.02 -9.61
C THR A 40 11.49 7.44 -9.06
N PRO A 41 12.54 8.23 -9.34
CA PRO A 41 12.70 9.55 -8.73
C PRO A 41 11.52 10.50 -9.02
N GLU A 42 10.89 10.39 -10.19
CA GLU A 42 9.75 11.22 -10.58
C GLU A 42 8.42 10.82 -9.91
N ALA A 43 8.35 9.62 -9.34
CA ALA A 43 7.17 9.08 -8.68
C ALA A 43 7.50 8.49 -7.29
N ALA A 44 8.59 8.96 -6.67
CA ALA A 44 9.18 8.35 -5.48
C ALA A 44 8.16 8.26 -4.34
N ASP A 45 7.41 9.34 -4.08
CA ASP A 45 6.36 9.35 -3.05
C ASP A 45 5.28 8.29 -3.29
N ALA A 46 4.79 8.17 -4.53
CA ALA A 46 3.75 7.20 -4.87
C ALA A 46 4.27 5.76 -4.80
N TYR A 47 5.51 5.55 -5.24
CA TYR A 47 6.16 4.24 -5.15
C TYR A 47 6.46 3.85 -3.71
N ARG A 48 6.90 4.80 -2.87
CA ARG A 48 7.12 4.61 -1.44
C ARG A 48 5.84 4.20 -0.73
N THR A 49 4.73 4.92 -0.98
CA THR A 49 3.41 4.55 -0.44
C THR A 49 3.01 3.14 -0.87
N PHE A 50 3.22 2.76 -2.12
CA PHE A 50 2.97 1.36 -2.53
C PHE A 50 3.87 0.35 -1.80
N ALA A 51 5.17 0.64 -1.72
CA ALA A 51 6.17 -0.30 -1.23
C ALA A 51 6.05 -0.55 0.28
N ILE A 52 5.75 0.46 1.10
CA ILE A 52 5.59 0.27 2.56
C ILE A 52 4.43 -0.66 2.89
N HIS A 53 3.44 -0.75 2.00
CA HIS A 53 2.26 -1.61 2.11
C HIS A 53 2.38 -2.93 1.31
N SER A 54 3.57 -3.29 0.84
CA SER A 54 3.79 -4.48 0.00
C SER A 54 5.06 -5.24 0.40
N CYS A 55 5.24 -5.46 1.69
CA CYS A 55 6.44 -6.04 2.29
C CYS A 55 6.24 -7.44 2.88
N ASP A 56 5.03 -7.77 3.34
CA ASP A 56 4.78 -9.04 4.03
C ASP A 56 4.34 -10.13 3.05
N THR A 57 5.06 -11.25 3.06
CA THR A 57 4.77 -12.40 2.21
C THR A 57 3.66 -13.30 2.75
N GLU A 58 3.11 -12.97 3.94
CA GLU A 58 2.08 -13.69 4.71
C GLU A 58 2.43 -15.12 5.16
N THR A 59 3.41 -15.72 4.50
CA THR A 59 3.92 -17.06 4.72
C THR A 59 5.45 -17.04 4.75
N GLY A 60 6.06 -18.04 5.40
CA GLY A 60 7.52 -18.13 5.49
C GLY A 60 8.15 -17.00 6.30
N TYR A 61 9.17 -16.34 5.74
CA TYR A 61 9.95 -15.31 6.43
C TYR A 61 9.33 -13.93 6.29
N ARG A 62 8.32 -13.64 7.12
CA ARG A 62 7.54 -12.40 7.14
C ARG A 62 8.37 -11.15 7.48
N ARG A 63 7.88 -9.98 7.07
CA ARG A 63 8.45 -8.66 7.37
C ARG A 63 7.39 -7.75 7.95
N ALA A 64 7.84 -6.72 8.66
CA ALA A 64 6.96 -5.61 9.01
C ALA A 64 6.49 -4.93 7.71
N GLU A 65 5.22 -4.58 7.68
CA GLU A 65 4.56 -3.86 6.61
C GLU A 65 3.71 -2.77 7.24
N SER A 66 3.49 -1.68 6.53
CA SER A 66 2.66 -0.56 6.99
C SER A 66 3.14 0.03 8.32
N TRP A 67 4.44 -0.01 8.60
CA TRP A 67 4.99 0.32 9.93
C TRP A 67 4.83 1.79 10.33
N GLU A 68 4.44 2.66 9.41
CA GLU A 68 4.09 4.07 9.64
C GLU A 68 2.56 4.29 9.77
N THR A 69 1.76 3.27 9.49
CA THR A 69 0.28 3.36 9.51
C THR A 69 -0.26 2.81 10.81
N ARG A 70 -0.95 3.67 11.58
CA ARG A 70 -1.63 3.29 12.80
C ARG A 70 -3.10 2.99 12.52
N THR A 71 -3.56 1.82 12.94
CA THR A 71 -4.97 1.43 12.89
C THR A 71 -5.61 1.53 14.28
N PHE A 72 -6.94 1.47 14.32
CA PHE A 72 -7.72 1.59 15.55
C PHE A 72 -8.97 0.69 15.50
N ARG A 73 -9.61 0.51 16.66
CA ARG A 73 -10.89 -0.19 16.77
C ARG A 73 -12.01 0.85 16.74
N ILE A 74 -13.17 0.51 16.18
CA ILE A 74 -14.31 1.45 16.08
C ILE A 74 -14.75 2.02 17.43
N ALA A 75 -14.60 1.27 18.52
CA ALA A 75 -14.94 1.70 19.87
C ALA A 75 -13.87 2.60 20.53
N GLU A 76 -12.68 2.67 19.95
CA GLU A 76 -11.48 3.23 20.57
C GLU A 76 -10.62 3.94 19.50
N TYR A 77 -10.91 5.22 19.25
CA TYR A 77 -10.09 6.07 18.38
C TYR A 77 -10.24 7.56 18.72
N THR A 78 -9.22 8.36 18.41
CA THR A 78 -9.33 9.83 18.42
C THR A 78 -9.61 10.37 17.01
N GLN A 79 -10.17 11.58 16.90
CA GLN A 79 -10.41 12.18 15.58
C GLN A 79 -9.11 12.34 14.78
N GLU A 80 -7.98 12.58 15.45
CA GLU A 80 -6.67 12.66 14.81
C GLU A 80 -6.23 11.32 14.20
N GLU A 81 -6.48 10.20 14.89
CA GLU A 81 -6.21 8.85 14.37
C GLU A 81 -7.10 8.53 13.16
N TYR A 82 -8.37 8.91 13.23
CA TYR A 82 -9.31 8.80 12.09
C TYR A 82 -8.83 9.59 10.89
N ASP A 83 -8.51 10.87 11.07
CA ASP A 83 -8.09 11.75 9.99
C ASP A 83 -6.75 11.29 9.39
N ALA A 84 -5.83 10.76 10.22
CA ALA A 84 -4.58 10.19 9.76
C ALA A 84 -4.80 8.97 8.86
N LEU A 85 -5.60 7.99 9.31
CA LEU A 85 -5.87 6.80 8.53
C LEU A 85 -6.70 7.10 7.27
N LEU A 86 -7.61 8.09 7.33
CA LEU A 86 -8.35 8.56 6.16
C LEU A 86 -7.42 9.20 5.12
N ARG A 87 -6.46 10.03 5.55
CA ARG A 87 -5.45 10.59 4.66
C ARG A 87 -4.61 9.51 4.00
N GLU A 88 -4.25 8.46 4.73
CA GLU A 88 -3.49 7.34 4.18
C GLU A 88 -4.30 6.62 3.08
N PHE A 89 -5.55 6.23 3.35
CA PHE A 89 -6.37 5.58 2.32
C PHE A 89 -6.64 6.46 1.09
N LEU A 90 -6.77 7.78 1.28
CA LEU A 90 -6.86 8.75 0.18
C LEU A 90 -5.56 8.83 -0.64
N ALA A 91 -4.40 8.68 0.00
CA ALA A 91 -3.12 8.62 -0.69
C ALA A 91 -3.00 7.32 -1.48
N ILE A 92 -3.29 6.17 -0.84
CA ILE A 92 -3.32 4.84 -1.45
C ILE A 92 -4.23 4.81 -2.69
N GLU A 93 -5.45 5.36 -2.60
CA GLU A 93 -6.41 5.42 -3.73
C GLU A 93 -5.83 6.16 -4.95
N GLN A 94 -4.94 7.14 -4.73
CA GLN A 94 -4.32 7.94 -5.79
C GLN A 94 -3.02 7.35 -6.34
N VAL A 95 -2.40 6.41 -5.63
CA VAL A 95 -1.10 5.84 -6.02
C VAL A 95 -1.08 5.32 -7.46
N PRO A 96 -2.09 4.57 -7.95
CA PRO A 96 -2.04 4.03 -9.31
C PRO A 96 -1.99 5.14 -10.36
N ALA A 97 -2.82 6.16 -10.21
CA ALA A 97 -2.84 7.30 -11.13
C ALA A 97 -1.54 8.10 -11.08
N ARG A 98 -0.96 8.28 -9.88
CA ARG A 98 0.33 8.98 -9.72
C ARG A 98 1.48 8.18 -10.31
N MET A 99 1.48 6.86 -10.15
CA MET A 99 2.48 5.97 -10.76
C MET A 99 2.37 5.98 -12.28
N GLU A 100 1.17 5.88 -12.85
CA GLU A 100 0.96 5.95 -14.30
C GLU A 100 1.37 7.31 -14.89
N ALA A 101 1.16 8.42 -14.16
CA ALA A 101 1.52 9.75 -14.63
C ALA A 101 3.01 10.08 -14.46
N GLY A 102 3.65 9.59 -13.40
CA GLY A 102 4.99 10.01 -12.99
C GLY A 102 6.10 8.99 -13.27
N CYS A 103 5.81 7.69 -13.23
CA CYS A 103 6.84 6.65 -13.33
C CYS A 103 7.40 6.56 -14.75
N ARG A 104 8.68 6.95 -14.92
CA ARG A 104 9.37 6.84 -16.21
C ARG A 104 9.96 5.45 -16.48
N ASN A 105 10.07 4.61 -15.46
CA ASN A 105 10.46 3.21 -15.64
C ASN A 105 9.25 2.40 -16.11
N GLU A 106 9.03 2.36 -17.42
CA GLU A 106 7.89 1.68 -18.05
C GLU A 106 7.88 0.17 -17.76
N ALA A 107 9.05 -0.45 -17.61
CA ALA A 107 9.16 -1.88 -17.32
C ALA A 107 8.70 -2.19 -15.89
N LEU A 108 9.15 -1.39 -14.90
CA LEU A 108 8.68 -1.49 -13.52
C LEU A 108 7.17 -1.24 -13.45
N LEU A 109 6.70 -0.17 -14.10
CA LEU A 109 5.26 0.14 -14.13
C LEU A 109 4.46 -1.00 -14.76
N GLY A 110 4.97 -1.61 -15.84
CA GLY A 110 4.38 -2.77 -16.48
C GLY A 110 4.26 -3.98 -15.54
N GLU A 111 5.29 -4.28 -14.75
CA GLU A 111 5.26 -5.36 -13.76
C GLU A 111 4.27 -5.07 -12.63
N LEU A 112 4.23 -3.84 -12.11
CA LEU A 112 3.45 -3.49 -10.92
C LEU A 112 1.96 -3.20 -11.18
N ARG A 113 1.56 -2.93 -12.44
CA ARG A 113 0.20 -2.51 -12.80
C ARG A 113 -0.95 -3.33 -12.16
N PRO A 114 -0.91 -4.68 -12.15
CA PRO A 114 -1.95 -5.47 -11.50
C PRO A 114 -2.05 -5.20 -9.99
N TRP A 115 -0.91 -5.13 -9.29
CA TRP A 115 -0.85 -4.79 -7.86
C TRP A 115 -1.28 -3.35 -7.59
N LEU A 116 -0.85 -2.39 -8.40
CA LEU A 116 -1.28 -0.99 -8.30
C LEU A 116 -2.81 -0.89 -8.44
N THR A 117 -3.40 -1.63 -9.39
CA THR A 117 -4.85 -1.65 -9.58
C THR A 117 -5.58 -2.10 -8.32
N GLU A 118 -5.18 -3.23 -7.73
CA GLU A 118 -5.79 -3.73 -6.50
C GLU A 118 -5.51 -2.84 -5.28
N PHE A 119 -4.34 -2.20 -5.24
CA PHE A 119 -3.97 -1.25 -4.20
C PHE A 119 -4.84 0.02 -4.23
N GLY A 120 -5.15 0.56 -5.41
CA GLY A 120 -6.10 1.68 -5.53
C GLY A 120 -7.51 1.30 -5.07
N LYS A 121 -7.96 0.09 -5.40
CA LYS A 121 -9.24 -0.45 -4.90
C LYS A 121 -9.21 -0.64 -3.37
N LEU A 122 -8.09 -1.07 -2.80
CA LEU A 122 -7.91 -1.14 -1.35
C LEU A 122 -8.07 0.24 -0.69
N GLY A 123 -7.42 1.27 -1.23
CA GLY A 123 -7.58 2.65 -0.76
C GLY A 123 -9.04 3.11 -0.75
N THR A 124 -9.75 2.87 -1.87
CA THR A 124 -11.18 3.17 -1.98
C THR A 124 -12.01 2.46 -0.90
N ARG A 125 -11.78 1.15 -0.71
CA ARG A 125 -12.52 0.35 0.28
C ARG A 125 -12.20 0.75 1.71
N GLY A 126 -10.93 1.07 2.01
CA GLY A 126 -10.48 1.54 3.31
C GLY A 126 -11.10 2.88 3.69
N ARG A 127 -11.09 3.85 2.76
CA ARG A 127 -11.79 5.14 2.93
C ARG A 127 -13.27 4.95 3.20
N LYS A 128 -13.98 4.17 2.38
CA LYS A 128 -15.41 3.87 2.58
C LYS A 128 -15.68 3.19 3.92
N THR A 129 -14.76 2.34 4.39
CA THR A 129 -14.85 1.71 5.71
C THR A 129 -14.77 2.73 6.84
N LEU A 130 -13.93 3.77 6.71
CA LEU A 130 -13.89 4.87 7.67
C LEU A 130 -15.15 5.76 7.60
N GLU A 131 -15.67 6.02 6.40
CA GLU A 131 -16.93 6.76 6.23
C GLU A 131 -18.09 6.04 6.94
N LEU A 132 -18.13 4.70 6.90
CA LEU A 132 -19.13 3.89 7.62
C LEU A 132 -19.10 4.09 9.14
N ILE A 133 -17.93 4.37 9.74
CA ILE A 133 -17.84 4.68 11.19
C ILE A 133 -18.66 5.93 11.49
N LYS A 134 -18.55 6.97 10.66
CA LYS A 134 -19.29 8.22 10.84
C LYS A 134 -20.78 8.06 10.56
N THR A 135 -21.15 7.24 9.57
CA THR A 135 -22.56 6.89 9.33
C THR A 135 -23.17 6.14 10.52
N TYR A 136 -22.41 5.21 11.11
CA TYR A 136 -22.83 4.48 12.31
C TYR A 136 -23.02 5.41 13.52
N GLU A 137 -22.08 6.32 13.76
CA GLU A 137 -22.17 7.33 14.84
C GLU A 137 -23.36 8.29 14.69
N ALA A 138 -23.79 8.55 13.45
CA ALA A 138 -24.96 9.36 13.16
C ALA A 138 -26.30 8.64 13.42
N GLY A 139 -26.28 7.32 13.62
CA GLY A 139 -27.47 6.50 13.91
C GLY A 139 -28.39 6.25 12.71
N ASP A 140 -27.88 6.39 11.47
CA ASP A 140 -28.63 6.06 10.26
C ASP A 140 -28.34 4.62 9.80
N ASP A 141 -29.06 3.67 10.41
CA ASP A 141 -28.91 2.24 10.12
C ASP A 141 -29.17 1.89 8.65
N GLY A 142 -30.07 2.63 7.99
CA GLY A 142 -30.41 2.42 6.58
C GLY A 142 -29.28 2.83 5.65
N ALA A 143 -28.71 4.02 5.86
CA ALA A 143 -27.55 4.49 5.12
C ALA A 143 -26.32 3.62 5.40
N PHE A 144 -26.11 3.23 6.68
CA PHE A 144 -25.03 2.34 7.06
C PHE A 144 -25.10 1.00 6.31
N TRP A 145 -26.27 0.34 6.33
CA TRP A 145 -26.46 -0.94 5.68
C TRP A 145 -26.22 -0.85 4.16
N ALA A 146 -26.78 0.17 3.50
CA ALA A 146 -26.62 0.34 2.06
C ALA A 146 -25.14 0.58 1.68
N ALA A 147 -24.43 1.42 2.43
CA ALA A 147 -23.02 1.69 2.21
C ALA A 147 -22.13 0.48 2.52
N TYR A 148 -22.46 -0.29 3.57
CA TYR A 148 -21.74 -1.52 3.93
C TYR A 148 -21.84 -2.55 2.80
N VAL A 149 -23.06 -2.85 2.34
CA VAL A 149 -23.28 -3.78 1.22
C VAL A 149 -22.58 -3.29 -0.05
N GLY A 150 -22.64 -1.99 -0.32
CA GLY A 150 -21.95 -1.38 -1.47
C GLY A 150 -20.42 -1.36 -1.39
N ASN A 151 -19.83 -1.67 -0.22
CA ASN A 151 -18.38 -1.78 -0.04
C ASN A 151 -17.86 -3.23 -0.05
N LEU A 152 -18.76 -4.23 -0.10
CA LEU A 152 -18.38 -5.63 -0.20
C LEU A 152 -17.80 -5.94 -1.58
N MET A 153 -16.71 -6.72 -1.61
CA MET A 153 -16.18 -7.26 -2.85
C MET A 153 -17.08 -8.37 -3.39
N THR A 154 -17.34 -8.34 -4.69
CA THR A 154 -17.88 -9.45 -5.47
C THR A 154 -16.91 -10.64 -5.45
N GLU A 155 -17.35 -11.81 -5.93
CA GLU A 155 -16.47 -12.98 -6.05
C GLU A 155 -15.29 -12.72 -6.99
N GLN A 156 -15.51 -12.00 -8.09
CA GLN A 156 -14.45 -11.68 -9.03
C GLN A 156 -13.44 -10.70 -8.43
N GLU A 157 -13.92 -9.63 -7.76
CA GLU A 157 -13.01 -8.67 -7.10
C GLU A 157 -12.17 -9.33 -6.00
N ARG A 158 -12.72 -10.32 -5.29
CA ARG A 158 -11.92 -11.12 -4.34
C ARG A 158 -10.85 -11.93 -5.06
N LYS A 159 -11.16 -12.59 -6.17
CA LYS A 159 -10.18 -13.35 -6.95
C LYS A 159 -9.06 -12.44 -7.48
N ASP A 160 -9.41 -11.26 -7.99
CA ASP A 160 -8.44 -10.29 -8.50
C ASP A 160 -7.53 -9.77 -7.38
N TYR A 161 -8.12 -9.45 -6.21
CA TYR A 161 -7.40 -9.05 -5.01
C TYR A 161 -6.44 -10.14 -4.52
N GLU A 162 -6.89 -11.38 -4.37
CA GLU A 162 -6.03 -12.49 -3.92
C GLU A 162 -4.88 -12.79 -4.91
N ALA A 163 -5.09 -12.53 -6.21
CA ALA A 163 -4.04 -12.72 -7.21
C ALA A 163 -2.95 -11.64 -7.14
N HIS A 164 -3.27 -10.42 -6.68
CA HIS A 164 -2.34 -9.28 -6.66
C HIS A 164 -2.50 -8.45 -5.39
N LYS A 165 -2.50 -9.14 -4.24
CA LYS A 165 -2.74 -8.54 -2.94
C LYS A 165 -1.61 -7.58 -2.54
N SER A 166 -1.99 -6.50 -1.89
CA SER A 166 -1.13 -5.54 -1.20
C SER A 166 -1.84 -5.16 0.09
N GLY A 167 -1.10 -4.99 1.18
CA GLY A 167 -1.65 -4.80 2.52
C GLY A 167 -1.96 -6.12 3.26
N THR A 168 -1.40 -6.27 4.46
CA THR A 168 -1.72 -7.31 5.45
C THR A 168 -2.44 -6.80 6.68
#